data_AF-A0A075I3T5-F1
#
_entry.id   AF-A0A075I3T5-F1
#
_cell.length_a   1.000
_cell.length_b   1.000
_cell.length_c   1.000
_cell.angle_alpha   90.00
_cell.angle_beta   90.00
_cell.angle_gamma   90.00
#
_symmetry.space_group_name_H-M   'P 1'
#
loop_
_entity.id
_entity.type
_entity.pdbx_description
1 polymer ?
#
loop_
_entity_poly.entity_id
_entity_poly.type
_entity_poly.pdbx_seq_one_letter_code
_entity_poly.pdbx_strand_id
1 'polypeptide(L)'
;MACREHGDARRAIKLLDVAAKTAELKQDKCITDEHIRLASQRVEIDKESQQLNAFSLHEKLLVITIMKSPNISTGDVYSGYKLLCKTTHQNTLTQRRITQMLNEIELSGLITGKMIHQGIHGNTKKFNLTVMPDLVKNTLKSDEILVGTL
;
A
#
# COMPACT_ATOMS: atom_id res chain seq x y z
N MET A 1 17.59 -10.90 -19.27
CA MET A 1 17.94 -10.06 -18.10
C MET A 1 17.52 -8.64 -18.46
N ALA A 2 16.39 -8.18 -17.93
CA ALA A 2 15.72 -6.96 -18.38
C ALA A 2 16.38 -5.70 -17.81
N CYS A 3 16.43 -4.67 -18.65
CA CYS A 3 17.05 -3.38 -18.41
C CYS A 3 16.78 -2.80 -17.03
N ARG A 4 17.90 -2.47 -16.38
CA ARG A 4 18.11 -1.41 -15.38
C ARG A 4 16.95 -0.43 -15.33
N GLU A 5 16.28 -0.47 -14.19
CA GLU A 5 15.36 0.54 -13.71
C GLU A 5 15.90 1.92 -14.06
N HIS A 6 15.07 2.71 -14.74
CA HIS A 6 15.32 4.04 -15.26
C HIS A 6 16.52 4.76 -14.62
N GLY A 7 17.50 5.16 -15.45
CA GLY A 7 18.68 5.96 -15.08
C GLY A 7 18.32 7.36 -14.59
N ASP A 8 17.55 7.43 -13.50
CA ASP A 8 17.12 8.63 -12.83
C ASP A 8 18.16 8.95 -11.75
N ALA A 9 19.06 9.87 -12.08
CA ALA A 9 20.13 10.31 -11.18
C ALA A 9 19.59 10.75 -9.81
N ARG A 10 18.34 11.26 -9.74
CA ARG A 10 17.71 11.64 -8.46
C ARG A 10 17.50 10.44 -7.55
N ARG A 11 17.07 9.30 -8.10
CA ARG A 11 16.87 8.06 -7.34
C ARG A 11 18.20 7.52 -6.85
N ALA A 12 19.24 7.53 -7.69
CA ALA A 12 20.58 7.11 -7.30
C ALA A 12 21.14 7.97 -6.15
N ILE A 13 21.00 9.29 -6.23
CA ILE A 13 21.41 10.22 -5.17
C ILE A 13 20.61 9.96 -3.88
N LYS A 14 19.29 9.79 -3.98
CA LYS A 14 18.44 9.52 -2.82
C LYS A 14 18.79 8.20 -2.14
N LEU A 15 19.05 7.16 -2.93
CA LEU A 15 19.49 5.85 -2.44
C LEU A 15 20.82 5.96 -1.69
N LEU A 16 21.80 6.66 -2.27
CA LEU A 16 23.10 6.89 -1.64
C LEU A 16 23.00 7.69 -0.34
N ASP A 17 22.15 8.72 -0.28
CA ASP A 17 21.90 9.50 0.94
C ASP A 17 21.36 8.61 2.08
N VAL A 18 20.40 7.73 1.77
CA VAL A 18 19.85 6.79 2.77
C VAL A 18 20.88 5.72 3.17
N ALA A 19 21.71 5.25 2.23
CA ALA A 19 22.78 4.30 2.51
C ALA A 19 23.88 4.89 3.39
N ALA A 20 24.30 6.13 3.11
CA ALA A 20 25.24 6.87 3.94
C ALA A 20 24.72 7.02 5.37
N LYS A 21 23.48 7.47 5.55
CA LYS A 21 22.82 7.58 6.87
C LYS A 21 22.75 6.24 7.60
N THR A 22 22.50 5.15 6.87
CA THR A 22 22.45 3.80 7.44
C THR A 22 23.84 3.34 7.91
N ALA A 23 24.90 3.67 7.16
CA ALA A 23 26.28 3.40 7.55
C ALA A 23 26.70 4.24 8.78
N GLU A 24 26.33 5.53 8.80
CA GLU A 24 26.57 6.42 9.95
C GLU A 24 25.89 5.91 11.22
N LEU A 25 24.63 5.46 11.14
CA LEU A 25 23.90 4.88 12.26
C LEU A 25 24.56 3.60 12.81
N LYS A 26 25.23 2.82 11.95
CA LYS A 26 25.99 1.63 12.33
C LYS A 26 27.44 1.92 12.73
N GLN A 27 27.86 3.19 12.67
CA GLN A 27 29.24 3.64 12.91
C GLN A 27 30.27 3.00 11.96
N ASP A 28 29.85 2.62 10.76
CA ASP A 28 30.72 2.06 9.74
C ASP A 28 31.44 3.16 8.95
N LYS A 29 32.74 2.96 8.69
CA LYS A 29 33.59 3.93 7.99
C LYS A 29 33.38 3.98 6.47
N CYS A 30 32.72 2.96 5.90
CA CYS A 30 32.50 2.83 4.46
C CYS A 30 31.08 2.31 4.17
N ILE A 31 30.52 2.73 3.04
CA ILE A 31 29.25 2.21 2.53
C ILE A 31 29.53 0.84 1.88
N THR A 32 28.84 -0.20 2.34
CA THR A 32 28.94 -1.57 1.81
C THR A 32 27.68 -1.92 1.03
N ASP A 33 27.69 -3.00 0.26
CA ASP A 33 26.51 -3.49 -0.46
C ASP A 33 25.31 -3.75 0.47
N GLU A 34 25.55 -4.19 1.71
CA GLU A 34 24.48 -4.35 2.71
C GLU A 34 23.81 -3.02 3.06
N HIS A 35 24.56 -1.91 3.12
CA HIS A 35 23.98 -0.59 3.35
C HIS A 35 23.11 -0.13 2.18
N ILE A 36 23.54 -0.41 0.94
CA ILE A 36 22.75 -0.13 -0.26
C ILE A 36 21.46 -0.96 -0.27
N ARG A 37 21.54 -2.25 0.07
CA ARG A 37 20.38 -3.15 0.15
C ARG A 37 19.37 -2.68 1.20
N LEU A 38 19.84 -2.35 2.40
CA LEU A 38 18.99 -1.83 3.48
C LEU A 38 18.39 -0.46 3.11
N ALA A 39 19.16 0.41 2.47
CA ALA A 39 18.68 1.70 2.00
C ALA A 39 17.58 1.55 0.95
N SER A 40 17.75 0.62 0.00
CA SER A 40 16.74 0.33 -1.03
C SER A 40 15.43 -0.11 -0.40
N GLN A 41 15.47 -1.06 0.54
CA GLN A 41 14.28 -1.52 1.25
C GLN A 41 13.62 -0.39 2.04
N ARG A 42 14.40 0.47 2.69
CA ARG A 42 13.87 1.60 3.46
C ARG A 42 13.23 2.65 2.56
N VAL A 43 13.82 2.94 1.40
CA VAL A 43 13.25 3.87 0.41
C VAL A 43 11.94 3.34 -0.15
N GLU A 44 11.83 2.02 -0.37
CA GLU A 44 10.59 1.39 -0.83
C GLU A 44 9.47 1.51 0.22
N ILE A 45 9.76 1.13 1.47
CA ILE A 45 8.82 1.25 2.60
C ILE A 45 8.37 2.70 2.83
N ASP A 46 9.29 3.66 2.73
CA ASP A 46 8.99 5.09 2.88
C ASP A 46 8.08 5.59 1.76
N LYS A 47 8.34 5.17 0.52
CA LYS A 47 7.50 5.50 -0.63
C LYS A 47 6.09 4.95 -0.47
N GLU A 48 5.95 3.69 -0.07
CA GLU A 48 4.65 3.06 0.19
C GLU A 48 3.89 3.79 1.32
N SER A 49 4.58 4.16 2.39
CA SER A 49 4.01 4.94 3.51
C SER A 49 3.54 6.32 3.06
N GLN A 50 4.33 7.02 2.24
CA GLN A 50 3.98 8.33 1.72
C GLN A 50 2.76 8.27 0.80
N GLN A 51 2.68 7.25 -0.06
CA GLN A 51 1.50 7.01 -0.91
C GLN A 51 0.25 6.77 -0.07
N LEU A 52 0.36 5.90 0.95
CA LEU A 52 -0.76 5.60 1.85
C LEU A 52 -1.20 6.82 2.67
N ASN A 53 -0.27 7.71 3.04
CA ASN A 53 -0.59 8.97 3.71
C ASN A 53 -1.28 9.97 2.79
N ALA A 54 -0.93 10.00 1.50
CA ALA A 54 -1.54 10.87 0.50
C ALA A 54 -2.97 10.45 0.12
N PHE A 55 -3.37 9.23 0.46
CA PHE A 55 -4.71 8.73 0.21
C PHE A 55 -5.79 9.45 1.02
N SER A 56 -6.94 9.62 0.39
CA SER A 56 -8.17 10.05 1.03
C SER A 56 -8.65 9.03 2.07
N LEU A 57 -9.47 9.48 3.01
CA LEU A 57 -10.05 8.63 4.05
C LEU A 57 -10.71 7.36 3.48
N HIS A 58 -11.43 7.49 2.38
CA HIS A 58 -12.13 6.38 1.75
C HIS A 58 -11.17 5.36 1.10
N GLU A 59 -10.06 5.80 0.51
CA GLU A 59 -9.02 4.89 -0.01
C GLU A 59 -8.35 4.13 1.12
N LYS A 60 -8.04 4.82 2.23
CA LYS A 60 -7.49 4.19 3.44
C LYS A 60 -8.44 3.12 3.99
N LEU A 61 -9.75 3.39 4.04
CA LEU A 61 -10.77 2.40 4.45
C LEU A 61 -10.82 1.18 3.53
N LEU A 62 -10.63 1.36 2.22
CA LEU A 62 -10.55 0.24 1.27
C LEU A 62 -9.31 -0.63 1.52
N VAL A 63 -8.16 0.01 1.72
CA VAL A 63 -6.91 -0.70 2.05
C VAL A 63 -7.06 -1.47 3.37
N ILE A 64 -7.68 -0.89 4.40
CA ILE A 64 -7.98 -1.58 5.67
C ILE A 64 -8.89 -2.80 5.43
N THR A 65 -9.92 -2.65 4.60
CA THR A 65 -10.85 -3.75 4.29
C THR A 65 -10.11 -4.94 3.65
N ILE A 66 -9.23 -4.67 2.70
CA ILE A 66 -8.41 -5.70 2.02
C ILE A 66 -7.37 -6.29 2.98
N MET A 67 -6.78 -5.47 3.85
CA MET A 67 -5.82 -5.92 4.86
C MET A 67 -6.45 -6.92 5.84
N LYS A 68 -7.71 -6.70 6.25
CA LYS A 68 -8.43 -7.59 7.17
C LYS A 68 -8.85 -8.90 6.53
N SER A 69 -9.13 -8.89 5.23
CA SER A 69 -9.67 -10.02 4.49
C SER A 69 -8.84 -10.26 3.22
N PRO A 70 -7.79 -11.10 3.27
CA PRO A 70 -7.03 -11.44 2.07
C PRO A 70 -7.91 -12.24 1.09
N ASN A 71 -7.62 -12.13 -0.20
CA ASN A 71 -8.35 -12.77 -1.31
C ASN A 71 -9.83 -12.40 -1.33
N ILE A 72 -10.14 -11.14 -1.06
CA ILE A 72 -11.50 -10.60 -1.02
C ILE A 72 -11.97 -10.19 -2.42
N SER A 73 -13.24 -10.44 -2.74
CA SER A 73 -13.83 -10.07 -4.04
C SER A 73 -14.23 -8.59 -4.08
N THR A 74 -14.34 -7.98 -5.27
CA THR A 74 -14.81 -6.58 -5.40
C THR A 74 -16.13 -6.31 -4.66
N GLY A 75 -17.06 -7.26 -4.67
CA GLY A 75 -18.35 -7.12 -3.98
C GLY A 75 -18.21 -7.18 -2.46
N ASP A 76 -17.37 -8.09 -1.96
CA ASP A 76 -17.10 -8.23 -0.53
C ASP A 76 -16.31 -7.04 0.01
N VAL A 77 -15.38 -6.48 -0.78
CA VAL A 77 -14.68 -5.23 -0.43
C VAL A 77 -15.69 -4.10 -0.23
N TYR A 78 -16.68 -3.97 -1.11
CA TYR A 78 -17.72 -2.95 -0.96
C TYR A 78 -18.54 -3.13 0.33
N SER A 79 -18.89 -4.38 0.66
CA SER A 79 -19.61 -4.71 1.88
C SER A 79 -18.79 -4.41 3.15
N GLY A 80 -17.52 -4.79 3.17
CA GLY A 80 -16.60 -4.51 4.27
C GLY A 80 -16.34 -3.02 4.45
N TYR A 81 -16.13 -2.30 3.35
CA TYR A 81 -16.01 -0.83 3.35
C TYR A 81 -17.25 -0.16 3.94
N LYS A 82 -18.46 -0.61 3.56
CA LYS A 82 -19.71 -0.05 4.07
C LYS A 82 -19.84 -0.23 5.58
N LEU A 83 -19.35 -1.33 6.13
CA LEU A 83 -19.30 -1.57 7.56
C LEU A 83 -18.34 -0.59 8.24
N LEU A 84 -17.13 -0.42 7.71
CA LEU A 84 -16.16 0.52 8.27
C LEU A 84 -16.67 1.97 8.23
N CYS A 85 -17.30 2.40 7.13
CA CYS A 85 -17.91 3.73 7.05
C CYS A 85 -18.95 3.97 8.14
N LYS A 86 -19.75 2.95 8.49
CA LYS A 86 -20.72 3.06 9.58
C LYS A 86 -20.02 3.26 10.93
N THR A 87 -18.94 2.52 11.19
CA THR A 87 -18.15 2.64 12.42
C THR A 87 -17.46 4.00 12.53
N THR A 88 -16.98 4.56 11.42
CA THR A 88 -16.30 5.86 11.38
C THR A 88 -17.26 7.05 11.18
N HIS A 89 -18.58 6.82 11.20
CA HIS A 89 -19.61 7.83 10.93
C HIS A 89 -19.43 8.60 9.61
N GLN A 90 -18.96 7.92 8.57
CA GLN A 90 -18.70 8.48 7.24
C GLN A 90 -19.80 8.13 6.24
N ASN A 91 -20.02 9.01 5.28
CA ASN A 91 -20.93 8.75 4.17
C ASN A 91 -20.36 7.66 3.24
N THR A 92 -21.20 6.71 2.85
CA THR A 92 -20.79 5.62 1.96
C THR A 92 -20.81 6.09 0.50
N LEU A 93 -19.75 5.80 -0.26
CA LEU A 93 -19.69 6.07 -1.69
C LEU A 93 -20.43 4.99 -2.49
N THR A 94 -20.71 5.31 -3.76
CA THR A 94 -21.32 4.36 -4.70
C THR A 94 -20.32 3.27 -5.09
N GLN A 95 -20.84 2.08 -5.41
CA GLN A 95 -20.01 0.94 -5.83
C GLN A 95 -19.13 1.26 -7.05
N ARG A 96 -19.63 2.08 -7.99
CA ARG A 96 -18.86 2.57 -9.14
C ARG A 96 -17.62 3.35 -8.71
N ARG A 97 -17.77 4.30 -7.77
CA ARG A 97 -16.66 5.11 -7.28
C ARG A 97 -15.64 4.25 -6.54
N ILE A 98 -16.10 3.32 -5.70
CA ILE A 98 -15.21 2.37 -5.01
C ILE A 98 -14.41 1.52 -6.00
N THR A 99 -15.03 1.05 -7.08
CA THR A 99 -14.33 0.29 -8.11
C THR A 99 -13.25 1.12 -8.81
N GLN A 100 -13.50 2.41 -9.08
CA GLN A 100 -12.48 3.32 -9.63
C GLN A 100 -11.31 3.48 -8.66
N MET A 101 -11.59 3.72 -7.38
CA MET A 101 -10.57 3.90 -6.35
C MET A 101 -9.75 2.61 -6.15
N LEU A 102 -10.38 1.44 -6.22
CA LEU A 102 -9.64 0.16 -6.18
C LEU A 102 -8.65 0.03 -7.34
N ASN A 103 -9.03 0.46 -8.55
CA ASN A 103 -8.11 0.46 -9.67
C ASN A 103 -6.97 1.50 -9.47
N GLU A 104 -7.25 2.68 -8.91
CA GLU A 104 -6.25 3.70 -8.60
C GLU A 104 -5.24 3.19 -7.55
N ILE A 105 -5.70 2.53 -6.49
CA ILE A 105 -4.87 1.90 -5.45
C ILE A 105 -4.07 0.72 -6.02
N GLU A 106 -4.64 -0.04 -6.94
CA GLU A 106 -3.91 -1.12 -7.62
C GLU A 106 -2.80 -0.57 -8.52
N LEU A 107 -3.06 0.54 -9.23
CA LEU A 107 -2.05 1.22 -10.04
C LEU A 107 -0.92 1.81 -9.20
N SER A 108 -1.17 2.17 -7.93
CA SER A 108 -0.10 2.62 -7.03
C SER A 108 0.83 1.47 -6.61
N GLY A 109 0.38 0.22 -6.74
CA GLY A 109 1.11 -0.98 -6.37
C GLY A 109 0.83 -1.49 -4.94
N LEU A 110 0.04 -0.76 -4.15
CA LEU A 110 -0.24 -1.14 -2.75
C LEU A 110 -1.12 -2.39 -2.64
N ILE A 111 -1.98 -2.64 -3.63
CA ILE A 111 -2.79 -3.85 -3.74
C ILE A 111 -2.58 -4.50 -5.09
N THR A 112 -2.85 -5.80 -5.17
CA THR A 112 -2.88 -6.57 -6.42
C THR A 112 -4.27 -7.14 -6.64
N GLY A 113 -4.78 -7.02 -7.85
CA GLY A 113 -6.06 -7.58 -8.23
C GLY A 113 -5.90 -8.71 -9.24
N LYS A 114 -6.28 -9.93 -8.86
CA LYS A 114 -6.28 -11.11 -9.75
C LYS A 114 -7.69 -11.37 -10.26
N MET A 115 -7.84 -11.44 -11.58
CA MET A 115 -9.11 -11.85 -12.19
C MET A 115 -9.31 -13.36 -11.97
N ILE A 116 -10.48 -13.74 -11.48
CA ILE A 116 -10.87 -15.13 -11.28
C ILE A 116 -12.18 -15.37 -12.03
N HIS A 117 -12.16 -16.39 -12.88
CA HIS A 117 -13.32 -16.88 -13.61
C HIS A 117 -14.07 -17.87 -12.72
N GLN A 118 -15.28 -17.51 -12.26
CA GLN A 118 -16.10 -18.38 -11.41
C GLN A 118 -17.22 -19.08 -12.19
N GLY A 119 -16.98 -19.37 -13.48
CA GLY A 119 -17.94 -20.04 -14.36
C GLY A 119 -19.29 -19.32 -14.39
N ILE A 120 -20.33 -19.98 -13.90
CA ILE A 120 -21.73 -19.51 -13.91
C ILE A 120 -21.93 -18.22 -13.09
N HIS A 121 -21.08 -17.95 -12.10
CA HIS A 121 -21.17 -16.77 -11.23
C HIS A 121 -20.46 -15.51 -11.80
N GLY A 122 -19.94 -15.61 -13.02
CA GLY A 122 -19.27 -14.52 -13.72
C GLY A 122 -17.78 -14.37 -13.38
N ASN A 123 -17.18 -13.31 -13.92
CA ASN A 123 -15.79 -12.96 -13.69
C ASN A 123 -15.72 -11.97 -12.52
N THR A 124 -14.91 -12.26 -11.50
CA THR A 124 -14.71 -11.34 -10.37
C THR A 124 -13.24 -11.14 -10.10
N LYS A 125 -12.88 -9.92 -9.74
CA LYS A 125 -11.52 -9.57 -9.34
C LYS A 125 -11.36 -9.81 -7.85
N LYS A 126 -10.33 -10.55 -7.45
CA LYS A 126 -9.94 -10.73 -6.06
C LYS A 126 -8.74 -9.86 -5.74
N PHE A 127 -8.79 -9.16 -4.63
CA PHE A 127 -7.74 -8.25 -4.20
C PHE A 127 -6.94 -8.82 -3.03
N ASN A 128 -5.64 -8.55 -3.06
CA ASN A 128 -4.69 -8.84 -1.99
C ASN A 128 -3.82 -7.61 -1.72
N LEU A 129 -3.40 -7.47 -0.46
CA LEU A 129 -2.42 -6.47 -0.09
C LEU A 129 -1.03 -6.89 -0.59
N THR A 130 -0.33 -5.99 -1.27
CA THR A 130 1.06 -6.23 -1.72
C THR A 130 2.05 -5.87 -0.61
N VAL A 131 1.75 -4.81 0.13
CA VAL A 131 2.59 -4.29 1.21
C VAL A 131 2.41 -5.05 2.51
N MET A 132 3.34 -4.86 3.45
CA MET A 132 3.23 -5.48 4.76
C MET A 132 2.02 -4.91 5.54
N PRO A 133 1.15 -5.76 6.13
CA PRO A 133 0.02 -5.29 6.94
C PRO A 133 0.43 -4.37 8.09
N ASP A 134 1.61 -4.61 8.68
CA ASP A 134 2.15 -3.77 9.76
C ASP A 134 2.49 -2.36 9.29
N LEU A 135 2.93 -2.20 8.03
CA LEU A 135 3.16 -0.89 7.44
C LEU A 135 1.86 -0.10 7.40
N VAL A 136 0.81 -0.72 6.86
CA VAL A 136 -0.54 -0.12 6.78
C VAL A 136 -1.03 0.29 8.16
N LYS A 137 -0.92 -0.59 9.15
CA LYS A 137 -1.31 -0.28 10.53
C LYS A 137 -0.52 0.89 11.12
N ASN A 138 0.80 0.90 10.95
CA ASN A 138 1.65 1.92 11.53
C ASN A 138 1.43 3.30 10.88
N THR A 139 1.22 3.34 9.56
CA THR A 139 0.91 4.57 8.84
C THR A 139 -0.49 5.10 9.17
N LEU A 140 -1.50 4.22 9.20
CA LEU A 140 -2.90 4.64 9.44
C LEU A 140 -3.23 4.89 10.91
N LYS A 141 -2.41 4.42 11.86
CA LYS A 141 -2.54 4.77 13.29
C LYS A 141 -2.43 6.28 13.54
N SER A 142 -1.77 7.01 12.65
CA SER A 142 -1.68 8.47 12.73
C SER A 142 -3.04 9.17 12.50
N ASP A 143 -3.99 8.51 11.84
CA ASP A 143 -5.34 9.03 11.63
C ASP A 143 -6.25 8.61 12.80
N GLU A 144 -6.57 9.54 13.70
CA GLU A 144 -7.41 9.29 14.89
C GLU A 144 -8.76 8.63 14.56
N ILE A 145 -9.33 8.94 13.39
CA ILE A 145 -10.60 8.37 12.90
C ILE A 145 -10.48 6.88 12.60
N LEU A 146 -9.30 6.40 12.21
CA LEU A 146 -9.07 5.01 11.77
C LEU A 146 -8.64 4.09 12.92
N VAL A 147 -8.24 4.64 14.08
CA VAL A 147 -7.76 3.87 15.23
C VAL A 147 -8.79 2.84 15.73
N GLY A 148 -10.09 3.16 15.68
CA GLY A 148 -11.16 2.21 16.05
C GLY A 148 -11.39 1.08 15.04
N THR A 149 -10.75 1.15 13.87
CA THR A 149 -10.94 0.20 12.76
C THR A 149 -9.71 -0.65 12.44
N LEU A 150 -8.55 -0.40 13.04
CA LEU A 150 -7.30 -1.16 12.83
C LEU A 150 -7.18 -2.34 13.79
#